data_AF-A0A0V8EMY1-F1
#
_entry.id   AF-A0A0V8EMY1-F1
#
_cell.length_a   1.000
_cell.length_b   1.000
_cell.length_c   1.000
_cell.angle_alpha   90.00
_cell.angle_beta   90.00
_cell.angle_gamma   90.00
#
_symmetry.space_group_name_H-M   'P 1'
#
loop_
_entity.id
_entity.type
_entity.pdbx_description
1 polymer ?
#
loop_
_entity_poly.entity_id
_entity_poly.type
_entity_poly.pdbx_seq_one_letter_code
_entity_poly.pdbx_strand_id
1 'polypeptide(L)' 'MAWSKESREKQSNRFLNPFKVIDYRGEVIAVYKNSVQAEKDGFQSNAIRQVLNGRAKSHKGFTFERISVDEYLEYIGEE' A
#
# COMPACT_ATOMS: atom_id res chain seq x y z
N MET A 1 23.56 -15.22 -5.44
CA MET A 1 22.78 -14.39 -6.38
C MET A 1 22.31 -13.14 -5.64
N ALA A 2 23.15 -12.10 -5.58
CA ALA A 2 22.87 -10.89 -4.82
C ALA A 2 22.09 -9.90 -5.69
N TRP A 3 20.81 -9.72 -5.40
CA TRP A 3 19.98 -8.71 -6.06
C TRP A 3 20.53 -7.30 -5.77
N SER A 4 20.89 -6.57 -6.83
CA SER A 4 21.20 -5.14 -6.76
C SER A 4 19.96 -4.36 -6.31
N LYS A 5 20.14 -3.41 -5.37
CA LYS A 5 19.07 -2.52 -4.89
C LYS A 5 18.33 -1.81 -6.03
N GLU A 6 19.03 -1.47 -7.09
CA GLU A 6 18.50 -0.76 -8.26
C GLU A 6 17.48 -1.60 -9.05
N SER A 7 17.66 -2.93 -9.08
CA SER A 7 16.74 -3.85 -9.76
C SER A 7 15.43 -4.00 -8.98
N ARG A 8 15.49 -3.93 -7.64
CA ARG A 8 14.33 -3.99 -6.76
C ARG A 8 13.45 -2.74 -6.88
N GLU A 9 14.06 -1.56 -7.02
CA GLU A 9 13.34 -0.30 -7.25
C GLU A 9 12.65 -0.28 -8.61
N LYS A 10 13.33 -0.72 -9.69
CA LYS A 10 12.74 -0.85 -11.03
C LYS A 10 11.60 -1.87 -11.08
N GLN A 11 11.69 -2.98 -10.35
CA GLN A 11 10.62 -3.99 -10.29
C GLN A 11 9.43 -3.53 -9.44
N SER A 12 9.69 -2.84 -8.31
CA SER A 12 8.63 -2.27 -7.46
C SER A 12 7.85 -1.15 -8.14
N ASN A 13 8.44 -0.47 -9.13
CA ASN A 13 7.74 0.53 -9.95
C ASN A 13 6.84 -0.08 -11.03
N ARG A 14 7.00 -1.37 -11.37
CA ARG A 14 6.20 -2.06 -12.41
C ARG A 14 4.97 -2.78 -11.89
N PHE A 15 4.94 -3.17 -10.62
CA PHE A 15 3.78 -3.83 -10.01
C PHE A 15 2.98 -2.84 -9.20
N LEU A 16 1.86 -2.38 -9.76
CA LEU A 16 0.79 -1.78 -8.97
C LEU A 16 0.36 -2.83 -7.95
N ASN A 17 0.52 -2.49 -6.68
CA ASN A 17 0.10 -3.36 -5.57
C ASN A 17 -0.74 -2.48 -4.65
N PRO A 18 -1.90 -2.05 -5.14
CA PRO A 18 -2.63 -0.99 -4.51
C PRO A 18 -3.32 -1.48 -3.23
N PHE A 19 -3.50 -0.54 -2.31
CA PHE A 19 -4.22 -0.79 -1.08
C PHE A 19 -4.90 0.50 -0.62
N LYS A 20 -6.01 0.33 0.07
CA LYS A 20 -6.73 1.40 0.75
C LYS A 20 -6.38 1.43 2.22
N VAL A 21 -6.39 2.62 2.78
CA VAL A 21 -6.19 2.90 4.21
C VAL A 21 -7.53 3.22 4.80
N ILE A 22 -7.87 2.48 5.84
CA ILE A 22 -9.17 2.54 6.49
C ILE A 22 -8.94 3.01 7.93
N ASP A 23 -9.77 3.94 8.38
CA ASP A 23 -9.73 4.47 9.75
C ASP A 23 -10.42 3.54 10.75
N TYR A 24 -10.28 3.80 12.05
CA TYR A 24 -10.96 3.05 13.12
C TYR A 24 -12.50 3.06 13.00
N ARG A 25 -13.06 4.00 12.24
CA ARG A 25 -14.50 4.11 11.95
C ARG A 25 -14.94 3.27 10.74
N GLY A 26 -14.01 2.66 10.00
CA GLY A 26 -14.30 1.90 8.79
C GLY A 26 -14.37 2.74 7.51
N GLU A 27 -13.97 4.02 7.56
CA GLU A 27 -13.96 4.92 6.40
C GLU A 27 -12.63 4.84 5.65
N VAL A 28 -12.68 4.82 4.32
CA VAL A 28 -11.48 4.87 3.46
C VAL A 28 -10.98 6.30 3.42
N ILE A 29 -9.81 6.55 4.01
CA ILE A 29 -9.22 7.89 4.08
C ILE A 29 -8.22 8.17 2.97
N ALA A 30 -7.60 7.13 2.42
CA ALA A 30 -6.57 7.24 1.41
C ALA A 30 -6.43 5.94 0.62
N VAL A 31 -5.97 6.06 -0.62
CA VAL A 31 -5.65 4.92 -1.47
C VAL A 31 -4.26 5.13 -2.05
N TYR A 32 -3.44 4.08 -1.99
CA TYR A 32 -2.05 4.12 -2.44
C TYR A 32 -1.81 3.10 -3.53
N LYS A 33 -1.00 3.47 -4.54
CA LYS A 33 -0.61 2.55 -5.62
C LYS A 33 0.33 1.43 -5.15
N ASN A 34 1.17 1.75 -4.17
CA ASN A 34 2.16 0.85 -3.58
C ASN A 34 2.69 1.40 -2.25
N SER A 35 3.44 0.57 -1.53
CA SER A 35 3.97 0.92 -0.21
C SER A 35 5.03 2.04 -0.24
N VAL A 36 5.68 2.24 -1.40
CA VAL A 36 6.66 3.33 -1.61
C VAL A 36 5.95 4.68 -1.63
N GLN A 37 4.76 4.76 -2.22
CA GLN A 37 3.95 5.97 -2.17
C GLN A 37 3.51 6.28 -0.73
N ALA A 38 3.04 5.27 0.01
CA ALA A 38 2.65 5.44 1.40
C ALA A 38 3.84 5.81 2.32
N GLU A 39 5.07 5.41 1.97
CA GLU A 39 6.27 5.85 2.69
C GLU A 39 6.52 7.36 2.60
N LYS A 40 6.14 8.01 1.49
CA LYS A 40 6.24 9.46 1.35
C LYS A 40 5.31 10.20 2.33
N ASP A 41 4.20 9.58 2.69
CA ASP A 41 3.22 10.11 3.65
C ASP A 41 3.55 9.71 5.10
N GLY A 42 4.69 9.03 5.33
CA GLY A 42 5.19 8.67 6.65
C GLY A 42 4.67 7.34 7.19
N PHE A 43 4.08 6.48 6.34
CA PHE A 43 3.81 5.08 6.70
C PHE A 43 5.06 4.22 6.49
N GLN A 44 5.24 3.18 7.31
CA GLN A 44 6.36 2.25 7.11
C GLN A 44 5.92 1.07 6.25
N SER A 45 6.60 0.78 5.12
CA SER A 45 6.22 -0.36 4.26
C SER A 45 6.19 -1.69 5.03
N ASN A 46 7.10 -1.89 5.98
CA ASN A 46 7.13 -3.11 6.78
C ASN A 46 5.88 -3.24 7.67
N ALA A 47 5.42 -2.13 8.27
CA ALA A 47 4.21 -2.14 9.09
C ALA A 47 2.97 -2.38 8.23
N ILE A 48 2.87 -1.72 7.07
CA ILE A 48 1.79 -1.96 6.09
C ILE A 48 1.76 -3.46 5.71
N ARG A 49 2.90 -4.05 5.35
CA ARG A 49 2.97 -5.49 5.01
C ARG A 49 2.58 -6.40 6.17
N GLN A 50 2.92 -6.05 7.41
CA GLN A 50 2.51 -6.83 8.58
C GLN A 50 0.99 -6.80 8.76
N VAL A 51 0.35 -5.65 8.58
CA VAL A 51 -1.11 -5.53 8.66
C VAL A 51 -1.79 -6.25 7.50
N LEU A 52 -1.33 -6.03 6.26
CA LEU A 52 -1.88 -6.71 5.07
C LEU A 52 -1.74 -8.24 5.12
N ASN A 53 -0.71 -8.77 5.77
CA ASN A 53 -0.52 -10.21 5.96
C ASN A 53 -1.20 -10.74 7.24
N GLY A 54 -2.00 -9.93 7.94
CA GLY A 54 -2.70 -10.31 9.16
C GLY A 54 -1.80 -10.55 10.39
N ARG A 55 -0.52 -10.16 10.33
CA ARG A 55 0.41 -10.28 11.47
C ARG A 55 0.23 -9.16 12.50
N ALA A 56 -0.29 -8.01 12.06
CA ALA A 56 -0.66 -6.89 12.90
C ALA A 56 -2.12 -6.49 12.61
N LYS A 57 -2.85 -6.01 13.63
CA LYS A 57 -4.26 -5.60 13.44
C LYS A 57 -4.38 -4.25 12.76
N SER A 58 -3.52 -3.30 13.12
CA SER A 58 -3.51 -1.94 12.59
C SER A 58 -2.13 -1.32 12.75
N HIS A 59 -1.87 -0.21 12.06
CA HIS A 59 -0.68 0.62 12.23
C HIS A 59 -1.12 2.08 12.40
N LYS A 60 -0.66 2.73 13.48
CA LYS A 60 -1.03 4.13 13.78
C LYS A 60 -2.54 4.40 13.86
N GLY A 61 -3.34 3.37 14.20
CA GLY A 61 -4.81 3.47 14.25
C GLY A 61 -5.50 3.14 12.93
N PHE A 62 -4.75 2.97 11.84
CA PHE A 62 -5.28 2.64 10.51
C PHE A 62 -5.15 1.16 10.18
N THR A 63 -6.12 0.63 9.47
CA THR A 63 -6.06 -0.69 8.83
C THR A 63 -5.77 -0.52 7.35
N PHE A 64 -5.25 -1.58 6.73
CA PHE A 64 -4.95 -1.59 5.30
C PHE A 64 -5.63 -2.78 4.65
N GLU A 65 -6.21 -2.56 3.49
CA GLU A 65 -6.81 -3.62 2.68
C GLU A 65 -6.28 -3.56 1.26
N ARG A 66 -5.89 -4.71 0.72
CA ARG A 66 -5.52 -4.81 -0.70
C ARG A 66 -6.76 -4.62 -1.56
N ILE A 67 -6.59 -3.86 -2.62
CA ILE A 67 -7.61 -3.66 -3.65
C ILE A 67 -7.05 -4.14 -5.01
N SER A 68 -7.93 -4.31 -5.99
CA SER A 68 -7.48 -4.58 -7.36
C SER A 68 -6.91 -3.31 -8.01
N VAL A 69 -6.22 -3.48 -9.13
CA VAL A 69 -5.75 -2.34 -9.93
C VAL A 69 -6.92 -1.56 -10.51
N ASP A 70 -7.96 -2.26 -10.97
CA ASP A 70 -9.17 -1.63 -11.52
C ASP A 70 -9.88 -0.79 -10.46
N GLU A 71 -10.05 -1.32 -9.25
CA GLU A 71 -10.65 -0.60 -8.12
C GLU A 71 -9.79 0.64 -7.75
N TYR A 72 -8.46 0.50 -7.78
CA TYR A 72 -7.56 1.65 -7.58
C TYR A 72 -7.76 2.75 -8.63
N LEU A 73 -7.89 2.40 -9.90
CA LEU A 73 -8.11 3.34 -11.00
C LEU A 73 -9.46 4.05 -10.84
N GLU A 74 -10.51 3.32 -10.46
CA GLU A 74 -11.83 3.90 -10.12
C GLU A 74 -11.73 4.90 -8.96
N TYR A 75 -10.96 4.60 -7.90
CA TYR A 75 -10.79 5.49 -6.76
C TYR A 75 -10.05 6.80 -7.11
N ILE A 76 -9.12 6.78 -8.05
CA ILE A 76 -8.38 7.98 -8.47
C ILE A 76 -9.09 8.75 -9.60
N GLY A 77 -10.16 8.20 -10.18
CA GLY A 77 -10.92 8.83 -11.27
C GLY A 77 -10.16 8.91 -12.59
N GLU A 78 -9.16 8.05 -12.80
CA GLU A 78 -8.49 7.88 -14.09
C GLU A 78 -9.17 6.69 -14.81
N GLU A 79 -10.04 7.00 -15.78
CA GLU A 79 -10.66 6.04 -16.71
C GLU A 79 -9.81 5.85 -17.97
#